data_AF-A0A962F848-F1
#
_entry.id   AF-A0A962F848-F1
#
_cell.length_a   1.000
_cell.length_b   1.000
_cell.length_c   1.000
_cell.angle_alpha   90.00
_cell.angle_beta   90.00
_cell.angle_gamma   90.00
#
_symmetry.space_group_name_H-M   'P 1'
#
loop_
_entity.id
_entity.type
_entity.pdbx_description
1 polymer ?
#
loop_
_entity_poly.entity_id
_entity_poly.type
_entity_poly.pdbx_seq_one_letter_code
_entity_poly.pdbx_strand_id
1 'polypeptide(L)'
;MAENAPHTTATEAHGGAAEHGSAFPPFDSTHFSSQLIWLALVFGALYLLMSRVALPRVAGILKDRGDKISGDLSAARDAQAKAEAAGADLEKTLAEAKAKAQAMGQQAHQALAAETEAKRKTLEGELNAKLAAAETQIADTKAKAMSNVETIAKDTASAIVEHITGKPADPQKIAAALANAKA
;
A
#
# COMPACT_ATOMS: atom_id res chain seq x y z
N MET A 1 -50.00 82.50 -70.87
CA MET A 1 -51.09 81.56 -71.19
C MET A 1 -50.45 80.28 -71.72
N ALA A 2 -50.69 79.15 -71.03
CA ALA A 2 -50.75 77.74 -71.48
C ALA A 2 -49.75 77.14 -72.52
N GLU A 3 -48.98 76.13 -72.06
CA GLU A 3 -48.99 74.68 -72.40
C GLU A 3 -49.01 74.16 -73.86
N ASN A 4 -47.99 73.36 -74.25
CA ASN A 4 -48.10 71.96 -74.75
C ASN A 4 -46.69 71.26 -74.86
N ALA A 5 -46.61 69.95 -74.57
CA ALA A 5 -45.43 69.06 -74.44
C ALA A 5 -45.14 68.21 -75.71
N PRO A 6 -44.40 67.06 -75.72
CA PRO A 6 -43.14 66.57 -75.09
C PRO A 6 -42.07 66.10 -76.15
N HIS A 7 -40.92 65.51 -75.74
CA HIS A 7 -40.32 64.24 -76.25
C HIS A 7 -38.78 64.06 -75.98
N THR A 8 -38.47 63.00 -75.20
CA THR A 8 -37.35 62.02 -75.27
C THR A 8 -35.86 62.39 -75.05
N THR A 9 -35.29 61.69 -74.07
CA THR A 9 -33.88 61.50 -73.70
C THR A 9 -33.09 60.62 -74.70
N ALA A 10 -31.86 60.99 -75.06
CA ALA A 10 -30.77 60.05 -75.36
C ALA A 10 -29.40 60.74 -75.31
N THR A 11 -28.44 60.03 -74.72
CA THR A 11 -27.04 60.36 -74.41
C THR A 11 -26.22 60.91 -75.58
N GLU A 12 -25.59 62.07 -75.41
CA GLU A 12 -24.55 62.58 -76.31
C GLU A 12 -23.16 62.30 -75.73
N ALA A 13 -22.43 61.39 -76.37
CA ALA A 13 -21.00 61.23 -76.23
C ALA A 13 -20.29 62.34 -77.02
N HIS A 14 -19.58 63.23 -76.34
CA HIS A 14 -18.75 64.24 -77.00
C HIS A 14 -17.43 63.60 -77.49
N GLY A 15 -17.34 63.38 -78.80
CA GLY A 15 -16.09 63.19 -79.53
C GLY A 15 -15.79 64.43 -80.37
N GLY A 16 -14.62 65.04 -80.17
CA GLY A 16 -14.11 66.17 -80.96
C GLY A 16 -12.58 66.16 -80.97
N ALA A 17 -12.01 66.21 -82.17
CA ALA A 17 -10.63 65.88 -82.50
C ALA A 17 -9.60 67.00 -82.22
N ALA A 18 -8.40 66.62 -81.76
CA ALA A 18 -7.13 67.32 -82.03
C ALA A 18 -5.90 66.45 -81.61
N GLU A 19 -4.96 66.32 -82.54
CA GLU A 19 -3.49 66.18 -82.45
C GLU A 19 -2.74 65.36 -81.36
N HIS A 20 -1.65 64.75 -81.84
CA HIS A 20 -0.49 64.18 -81.12
C HIS A 20 -0.76 63.09 -80.08
N GLY A 21 -0.76 61.82 -80.52
CA GLY A 21 -0.25 60.65 -79.76
C GLY A 21 -0.61 60.56 -78.26
N SER A 22 -1.77 61.06 -77.86
CA SER A 22 -2.11 61.25 -76.46
C SER A 22 -2.83 60.02 -75.94
N ALA A 23 -2.17 59.32 -75.04
CA ALA A 23 -2.77 58.27 -74.22
C ALA A 23 -4.09 58.75 -73.58
N PHE A 24 -4.99 57.79 -73.29
CA PHE A 24 -6.25 58.00 -72.57
C PHE A 24 -6.01 58.95 -71.37
N PRO A 25 -6.76 60.07 -71.23
CA PRO A 25 -6.43 61.15 -70.29
C PRO A 25 -6.18 60.74 -68.82
N PRO A 26 -6.82 59.69 -68.25
CA PRO A 26 -6.46 59.21 -66.90
C PRO A 26 -5.25 58.24 -66.86
N PHE A 27 -4.63 57.91 -67.99
CA PHE A 27 -3.38 57.13 -68.12
C PHE A 27 -2.22 57.98 -68.68
N ASP A 28 -2.06 59.20 -68.16
CA ASP A 28 -0.87 60.00 -68.43
C ASP A 28 0.35 59.42 -67.68
N SER A 29 1.25 58.78 -68.42
CA SER A 29 2.43 58.11 -67.89
C SER A 29 3.49 59.03 -67.26
N THR A 30 3.39 60.35 -67.46
CA THR A 30 4.35 61.33 -66.93
C THR A 30 4.37 61.39 -65.40
N HIS A 31 3.23 61.12 -64.74
CA HIS A 31 3.12 61.13 -63.28
C HIS A 31 3.41 59.77 -62.61
N PHE A 32 3.50 58.68 -63.38
CA PHE A 32 3.73 57.34 -62.84
C PHE A 32 5.05 57.24 -62.07
N SER A 33 6.11 57.88 -62.54
CA SER A 33 7.40 57.88 -61.85
C SER A 33 7.31 58.49 -60.45
N SER A 34 6.61 59.62 -60.31
CA SER A 34 6.41 60.27 -59.00
C SER A 34 5.54 59.43 -58.07
N GLN A 35 4.47 58.83 -58.60
CA GLN A 35 3.60 57.95 -57.84
C GLN A 35 4.33 56.69 -57.36
N LEU A 36 5.19 56.11 -58.19
CA LEU A 36 6.02 54.95 -57.83
C LEU A 36 7.07 55.31 -56.77
N ILE A 37 7.70 56.48 -56.84
CA ILE A 37 8.64 56.96 -55.82
C ILE A 37 7.93 57.14 -54.48
N TRP A 38 6.77 57.80 -54.47
CA TRP A 38 5.99 58.00 -53.24
C TRP A 38 5.45 56.69 -52.67
N LEU A 39 4.96 55.79 -53.54
CA LEU A 39 4.54 54.44 -53.16
C LEU A 39 5.69 53.67 -52.51
N ALA A 40 6.87 53.69 -53.12
CA ALA A 40 8.05 53.03 -52.57
C ALA A 40 8.47 53.62 -51.22
N LEU A 41 8.35 54.94 -51.05
CA LEU A 41 8.71 55.63 -49.80
C LEU A 41 7.74 55.27 -48.66
N VAL A 42 6.43 55.35 -48.90
CA VAL A 42 5.41 54.97 -47.92
C VAL A 42 5.43 53.48 -47.63
N PHE A 43 5.54 52.65 -48.68
CA PHE A 43 5.62 51.20 -48.52
C PHE A 43 6.90 50.78 -47.78
N GLY A 44 8.04 51.42 -48.06
CA GLY A 44 9.29 51.23 -47.33
C GLY A 44 9.16 51.61 -45.85
N ALA A 45 8.55 52.75 -45.55
CA ALA A 45 8.29 53.17 -44.18
C ALA A 45 7.36 52.19 -43.44
N LEU A 46 6.27 51.73 -44.08
CA LEU A 46 5.36 50.73 -43.53
C LEU A 46 6.05 49.39 -43.32
N TYR A 47 6.86 48.95 -44.28
CA TYR A 47 7.63 47.71 -44.20
C TYR A 47 8.60 47.76 -43.02
N LEU A 48 9.33 48.87 -42.83
CA LEU A 48 10.21 49.04 -41.68
C LEU A 48 9.43 49.03 -40.36
N LEU A 49 8.27 49.68 -40.30
CA LEU A 49 7.41 49.64 -39.11
C LEU A 49 6.93 48.21 -38.78
N MET A 50 6.49 47.46 -39.78
CA MET A 50 6.07 46.06 -39.62
C MET A 50 7.23 45.16 -39.22
N SER A 51 8.35 45.28 -39.92
CA SER A 51 9.56 44.50 -39.67
C SER A 51 10.13 44.77 -38.27
N ARG A 52 10.15 46.02 -37.83
CA ARG A 52 10.82 46.43 -36.60
C ARG A 52 9.91 46.43 -35.36
N VAL A 53 8.59 46.48 -35.52
CA VAL A 53 7.65 46.58 -34.38
C VAL A 53 6.62 45.46 -34.36
N ALA A 54 5.90 45.21 -35.44
CA ALA A 54 4.79 44.24 -35.42
C ALA A 54 5.28 42.79 -35.39
N LEU A 55 6.18 42.41 -36.29
CA LEU A 55 6.75 41.07 -36.33
C LEU A 55 7.47 40.67 -35.03
N PRO A 56 8.36 41.49 -34.44
CA PRO A 56 9.02 41.11 -33.20
C PRO A 56 8.05 40.97 -32.02
N ARG A 57 6.95 41.74 -31.97
CA ARG A 57 5.92 41.56 -30.94
C ARG A 57 5.17 40.23 -31.08
N VAL A 58 4.80 39.85 -32.31
CA VAL A 58 4.14 38.56 -32.55
C VAL A 58 5.09 37.39 -32.27
N ALA A 59 6.35 37.51 -32.68
CA ALA A 59 7.38 36.52 -32.39
C ALA A 59 7.60 36.35 -30.88
N GLY A 60 7.61 37.46 -30.11
CA GLY A 60 7.67 37.42 -28.65
C GLY A 60 6.52 36.63 -28.02
N ILE A 61 5.28 36.92 -28.42
CA ILE A 61 4.09 36.21 -27.91
C ILE A 61 4.16 34.71 -28.25
N LEU A 62 4.60 34.36 -29.46
CA LEU A 62 4.69 32.97 -29.88
C LEU A 62 5.77 32.23 -29.07
N LYS A 63 6.92 32.88 -28.82
CA LYS A 63 7.97 32.36 -27.95
C LYS A 63 7.47 32.18 -26.52
N ASP A 64 6.82 33.18 -25.94
CA ASP A 64 6.32 33.10 -24.56
C ASP A 64 5.32 31.95 -24.38
N ARG A 65 4.44 31.74 -25.37
CA ARG A 65 3.52 30.60 -25.39
C ARG A 65 4.26 29.28 -25.53
N GLY A 66 5.25 29.20 -26.42
CA GLY A 66 6.08 28.01 -26.58
C GLY A 66 6.82 27.65 -25.29
N ASP A 67 7.43 28.65 -24.64
CA ASP A 67 8.15 28.48 -23.38
C ASP A 67 7.20 28.05 -22.25
N LYS A 68 6.01 28.65 -22.17
CA LYS A 68 4.95 28.24 -21.24
C LYS A 68 4.56 26.78 -21.44
N ILE A 69 4.19 26.40 -22.67
CA ILE A 69 3.77 25.03 -22.99
C ILE A 69 4.89 24.04 -22.68
N SER A 70 6.14 24.35 -23.06
CA SER A 70 7.28 23.46 -22.77
C SER A 70 7.54 23.35 -21.27
N GLY A 71 7.40 24.45 -20.53
CA GLY A 71 7.56 24.47 -19.08
C GLY A 71 6.47 23.63 -18.40
N ASP A 72 5.21 23.81 -18.79
CA ASP A 72 4.06 23.07 -18.26
C ASP A 72 4.18 21.57 -18.59
N LEU A 73 4.61 21.22 -19.79
CA LEU A 73 4.86 19.82 -20.18
C LEU A 73 5.99 19.19 -19.35
N SER A 74 7.08 19.93 -19.10
CA SER A 74 8.17 19.46 -18.24
C SER A 74 7.69 19.25 -16.81
N ALA A 75 6.98 20.22 -16.25
CA ALA A 75 6.43 20.13 -14.90
C ALA A 75 5.44 18.96 -14.77
N ALA A 76 4.60 18.72 -15.79
CA ALA A 76 3.69 17.58 -15.83
C ALA A 76 4.45 16.24 -15.87
N ARG A 77 5.51 16.14 -16.68
CA ARG A 77 6.36 14.95 -16.73
C ARG A 77 7.07 14.70 -15.41
N ASP A 78 7.59 15.74 -14.77
CA ASP A 78 8.24 15.63 -13.45
C ASP A 78 7.24 15.22 -12.37
N ALA A 79 6.03 15.76 -12.41
CA ALA A 79 4.96 15.37 -11.49
C ALA A 79 4.53 13.91 -11.72
N GLN A 80 4.40 13.48 -12.97
CA GLN A 80 4.12 12.09 -13.32
C GLN A 80 5.22 11.15 -12.83
N ALA A 81 6.49 11.46 -13.11
CA ALA A 81 7.62 10.65 -12.66
C ALA A 81 7.69 10.54 -11.13
N LYS A 82 7.41 11.63 -10.40
CA LYS A 82 7.32 11.61 -8.93
C LYS A 82 6.15 10.75 -8.44
N ALA A 83 5.00 10.82 -9.09
CA ALA A 83 3.84 10.01 -8.72
C ALA A 83 4.09 8.52 -8.98
N GLU A 84 4.71 8.16 -10.10
CA GLU A 84 5.11 6.80 -10.43
C GLU A 84 6.16 6.26 -9.44
N ALA A 85 7.17 7.06 -9.11
CA ALA A 85 8.18 6.70 -8.11
C ALA A 85 7.57 6.50 -6.71
N ALA A 86 6.68 7.40 -6.29
CA ALA A 86 5.97 7.28 -5.03
C ALA A 86 5.03 6.06 -5.00
N GLY A 87 4.37 5.75 -6.12
CA GLY A 87 3.54 4.55 -6.26
C GLY A 87 4.35 3.27 -6.15
N ALA A 88 5.52 3.21 -6.80
CA ALA A 88 6.43 2.07 -6.72
C ALA A 88 6.98 1.87 -5.30
N ASP A 89 7.35 2.94 -4.61
CA ASP A 89 7.86 2.88 -3.23
C ASP A 89 6.78 2.46 -2.23
N LEU A 90 5.54 2.94 -2.43
CA LEU A 90 4.38 2.52 -1.63
C LEU A 90 4.12 1.02 -1.79
N GLU A 91 4.06 0.53 -3.04
CA GLU A 91 3.81 -0.89 -3.30
C GLU A 91 4.93 -1.77 -2.72
N LYS A 92 6.19 -1.35 -2.87
CA LYS A 92 7.33 -2.01 -2.24
C LYS A 92 7.21 -2.04 -0.72
N THR A 93 6.90 -0.90 -0.09
CA THR A 93 6.76 -0.80 1.36
C THR A 93 5.61 -1.67 1.87
N LEU A 94 4.48 -1.73 1.15
CA LEU A 94 3.38 -2.62 1.48
C LEU A 94 3.75 -4.09 1.36
N ALA A 95 4.48 -4.47 0.30
CA ALA A 95 4.96 -5.84 0.12
C ALA A 95 5.92 -6.24 1.25
N GLU A 96 6.88 -5.39 1.58
CA GLU A 96 7.84 -5.61 2.67
C GLU A 96 7.13 -5.69 4.04
N ALA A 97 6.17 -4.80 4.31
CA ALA A 97 5.40 -4.81 5.55
C ALA A 97 4.57 -6.10 5.69
N LYS A 98 3.91 -6.54 4.62
CA LYS A 98 3.16 -7.81 4.60
C LYS A 98 4.08 -9.01 4.83
N ALA A 99 5.21 -9.06 4.15
CA ALA A 99 6.20 -10.14 4.31
C ALA A 99 6.74 -10.17 5.75
N LYS A 100 7.05 -9.01 6.33
CA LYS A 100 7.52 -8.90 7.72
C LYS A 100 6.44 -9.34 8.72
N ALA A 101 5.19 -8.95 8.51
CA ALA A 101 4.08 -9.38 9.36
C ALA A 101 3.88 -10.90 9.32
N GLN A 102 3.92 -11.50 8.12
CA GLN A 102 3.85 -12.96 7.96
C GLN A 102 5.03 -13.67 8.64
N ALA A 103 6.25 -13.17 8.44
CA ALA A 103 7.45 -13.72 9.08
C ALA A 103 7.36 -13.64 10.61
N MET A 104 6.93 -12.50 11.16
CA MET A 104 6.74 -12.32 12.60
C MET A 104 5.67 -13.27 13.15
N GLY A 105 4.54 -13.44 12.45
CA GLY A 105 3.50 -14.39 12.83
C GLY A 105 4.01 -15.82 12.86
N GLN A 106 4.73 -16.23 11.82
CA GLN A 106 5.32 -17.56 11.73
C GLN A 106 6.36 -17.81 12.82
N GLN A 107 7.24 -16.84 13.10
CA GLN A 107 8.22 -16.91 14.18
C GLN A 107 7.54 -17.01 15.56
N ALA A 108 6.49 -16.23 15.81
CA ALA A 108 5.74 -16.28 17.05
C ALA A 108 5.06 -17.65 17.24
N HIS A 109 4.45 -18.20 16.20
CA HIS A 109 3.85 -19.54 16.26
C HIS A 109 4.89 -20.62 16.54
N GLN A 110 6.05 -20.57 15.89
CA GLN A 110 7.13 -21.53 16.12
C GLN A 110 7.69 -21.42 17.55
N ALA A 111 7.92 -20.21 18.05
CA ALA A 111 8.38 -19.98 19.40
C ALA A 111 7.37 -20.48 20.45
N LEU A 112 6.09 -20.18 20.25
CA LEU A 112 5.03 -20.62 21.16
C LEU A 112 4.87 -22.14 21.16
N ALA A 113 4.96 -22.79 19.99
CA ALA A 113 4.92 -24.24 19.89
C ALA A 113 6.11 -24.89 20.62
N ALA A 114 7.31 -24.35 20.47
CA ALA A 114 8.50 -24.81 21.17
C ALA A 114 8.39 -24.64 22.69
N GLU A 115 7.91 -23.48 23.15
CA GLU A 115 7.70 -23.21 24.59
C GLU A 115 6.63 -24.13 25.18
N THR A 116 5.53 -24.37 24.44
CA THR A 116 4.46 -25.27 24.86
C THR A 116 4.97 -26.70 24.99
N GLU A 117 5.76 -27.20 24.03
CA GLU A 117 6.32 -28.55 24.11
C GLU A 117 7.33 -28.68 25.27
N ALA A 118 8.15 -27.64 25.52
CA ALA A 118 9.07 -27.63 26.65
C ALA A 118 8.32 -27.66 28.00
N LYS A 119 7.26 -26.85 28.16
CA LYS A 119 6.40 -26.87 29.34
C LYS A 119 5.68 -28.21 29.50
N ARG A 120 5.17 -28.78 28.41
CA ARG A 120 4.51 -30.10 28.39
C ARG A 120 5.46 -31.18 28.91
N LYS A 121 6.68 -31.26 28.37
CA LYS A 121 7.69 -32.22 28.83
C LYS A 121 8.07 -32.04 30.30
N THR A 122 8.19 -30.79 30.75
CA THR A 122 8.49 -30.50 32.16
C THR A 122 7.37 -30.99 33.07
N LEU A 123 6.11 -30.66 32.74
CA LEU A 123 4.94 -31.10 33.49
C LEU A 123 4.77 -32.62 33.47
N GLU A 124 5.03 -33.28 32.35
CA GLU A 124 5.04 -34.74 32.25
C GLU A 124 6.10 -35.37 33.16
N GLY A 125 7.30 -34.79 33.21
CA GLY A 125 8.37 -35.20 34.12
C GLY A 125 7.96 -35.06 35.58
N GLU A 126 7.42 -33.91 35.97
CA GLU A 126 6.92 -33.67 37.33
C GLU A 126 5.77 -34.60 37.72
N LEU A 127 4.84 -34.87 36.78
CA LEU A 127 3.72 -35.76 37.01
C LEU A 127 4.19 -37.20 37.22
N ASN A 128 5.12 -37.68 36.40
CA ASN A 128 5.71 -39.02 36.55
C ASN A 128 6.45 -39.15 37.88
N ALA A 129 7.21 -38.12 38.29
CA ALA A 129 7.88 -38.12 39.59
C ALA A 129 6.88 -38.16 40.76
N LYS A 130 5.80 -37.37 40.69
CA LYS A 130 4.72 -37.40 41.71
C LYS A 130 4.01 -38.75 41.75
N LEU A 131 3.78 -39.38 40.59
CA LEU A 131 3.14 -40.69 40.51
C LEU A 131 4.02 -41.76 41.16
N ALA A 132 5.31 -41.81 40.84
CA ALA A 132 6.26 -42.74 41.45
C ALA A 132 6.39 -42.54 42.97
N ALA A 133 6.39 -41.29 43.43
CA ALA A 133 6.40 -40.98 44.87
C ALA A 133 5.11 -41.45 45.57
N ALA A 134 3.94 -41.23 44.95
CA ALA A 134 2.66 -41.68 45.47
C ALA A 134 2.57 -43.23 45.51
N GLU A 135 3.03 -43.91 44.46
CA GLU A 135 3.10 -45.37 44.40
C GLU A 135 3.97 -45.93 45.54
N THR A 136 5.13 -45.32 45.78
CA THR A 136 6.01 -45.69 46.89
C THR A 136 5.32 -45.50 48.24
N GLN A 137 4.67 -44.35 48.46
CA GLN A 137 3.94 -44.08 49.71
C GLN A 137 2.77 -45.06 49.92
N ILE A 138 2.05 -45.42 48.87
CA ILE A 138 0.97 -46.41 48.93
C ILE A 138 1.54 -47.78 49.30
N ALA A 139 2.64 -48.20 48.68
CA ALA A 139 3.30 -49.47 48.99
C ALA A 139 3.77 -49.52 50.46
N ASP A 140 4.41 -48.45 50.95
CA ASP A 140 4.87 -48.34 52.33
C ASP A 140 3.71 -48.35 53.33
N THR A 141 2.64 -47.60 53.03
CA THR A 141 1.44 -47.55 53.88
C THR A 141 0.75 -48.91 53.91
N LYS A 142 0.65 -49.60 52.78
CA LYS A 142 0.13 -50.97 52.70
C LYS A 142 0.98 -51.92 53.53
N ALA A 143 2.31 -51.87 53.42
CA ALA A 143 3.21 -52.71 54.20
C ALA A 143 3.04 -52.48 55.71
N LYS A 144 2.98 -51.21 56.15
CA LYS A 144 2.71 -50.84 57.56
C LYS A 144 1.35 -51.32 58.04
N ALA A 145 0.29 -51.13 57.24
CA ALA A 145 -1.06 -51.58 57.58
C ALA A 145 -1.10 -53.11 57.73
N MET A 146 -0.49 -53.86 56.82
CA MET A 146 -0.41 -55.32 56.90
C MET A 146 0.39 -55.81 58.11
N SER A 147 1.45 -55.08 58.50
CA SER A 147 2.19 -55.37 59.73
C SER A 147 1.35 -55.12 60.98
N ASN A 148 0.61 -54.02 61.03
CA ASN A 148 -0.29 -53.72 62.15
C ASN A 148 -1.40 -54.78 62.29
N VAL A 149 -1.95 -55.28 61.17
CA VAL A 149 -2.93 -56.38 61.18
C VAL A 149 -2.35 -57.64 61.82
N GLU A 150 -1.09 -57.98 61.53
CA GLU A 150 -0.44 -59.13 62.16
C GLU A 150 -0.29 -58.95 63.68
N THR A 151 0.10 -57.76 64.13
CA THR A 151 0.19 -57.44 65.56
C THR A 151 -1.18 -57.54 66.23
N ILE A 152 -2.21 -56.90 65.66
CA ILE A 152 -3.58 -56.96 66.19
C ILE A 152 -4.09 -58.41 66.24
N ALA A 153 -3.79 -59.22 65.22
CA ALA A 153 -4.17 -60.63 65.21
C ALA A 153 -3.48 -61.43 66.33
N LYS A 154 -2.19 -61.21 66.60
CA LYS A 154 -1.46 -61.83 67.72
C LYS A 154 -2.05 -61.41 69.07
N ASP A 155 -2.26 -60.11 69.27
CA ASP A 155 -2.79 -59.56 70.52
C ASP A 155 -4.20 -60.06 70.78
N THR A 156 -5.07 -60.05 69.76
CA THR A 156 -6.45 -60.55 69.86
C THR A 156 -6.48 -62.06 70.12
N ALA A 157 -5.66 -62.85 69.43
CA ALA A 157 -5.57 -64.30 69.67
C ALA A 157 -5.08 -64.61 71.09
N SER A 158 -4.07 -63.87 71.59
CA SER A 158 -3.58 -64.02 72.97
C SER A 158 -4.66 -63.70 73.99
N ALA A 159 -5.37 -62.58 73.81
CA ALA A 159 -6.47 -62.18 74.69
C ALA A 159 -7.62 -63.21 74.70
N ILE A 160 -7.98 -63.77 73.54
CA ILE A 160 -8.99 -64.82 73.44
C ILE A 160 -8.55 -66.09 74.19
N VAL A 161 -7.30 -66.53 74.02
CA VAL A 161 -6.79 -67.74 74.70
C VAL A 161 -6.72 -67.54 76.21
N GLU A 162 -6.29 -66.37 76.67
CA GLU A 162 -6.27 -66.04 78.10
C GLU A 162 -7.67 -66.02 78.69
N HIS A 163 -8.66 -65.44 77.98
CA HIS A 163 -10.05 -65.41 78.42
C HIS A 163 -10.69 -66.81 78.48
N ILE A 164 -10.32 -67.74 77.60
CA ILE A 164 -10.88 -69.10 77.58
C ILE A 164 -10.18 -70.04 78.58
N THR A 165 -8.86 -69.92 78.74
CA THR A 165 -8.05 -70.88 79.52
C THR A 165 -7.68 -70.40 80.92
N GLY A 166 -7.89 -69.11 81.22
CA GLY A 166 -7.54 -68.48 82.50
C GLY A 166 -6.03 -68.38 82.76
N LYS A 167 -5.19 -68.62 81.75
CA LYS A 167 -3.72 -68.52 81.81
C LYS A 167 -3.19 -67.76 80.59
N PRO A 168 -2.10 -66.99 80.74
CA PRO A 168 -1.50 -66.28 79.61
C PRO A 168 -1.01 -67.29 78.55
N ALA A 169 -1.30 -67.00 77.29
CA ALA A 169 -0.92 -67.84 76.18
C ALA A 169 0.59 -67.74 75.89
N ASP A 170 1.21 -68.84 75.46
CA ASP A 170 2.63 -68.86 75.08
C ASP A 170 2.85 -68.08 73.77
N PRO A 171 3.63 -66.98 73.78
CA PRO A 171 3.85 -66.13 72.60
C PRO A 171 4.47 -66.89 71.42
N GLN A 172 5.31 -67.90 71.69
CA GLN A 172 6.00 -68.66 70.65
C GLN A 172 5.05 -69.60 69.91
N LYS A 173 4.06 -70.16 70.61
CA LYS A 173 3.04 -71.03 70.00
C LYS A 173 2.02 -70.26 69.17
N ILE A 174 1.63 -69.06 69.61
CA ILE A 174 0.76 -68.17 68.82
C ILE A 174 1.47 -67.73 67.54
N ALA A 175 2.74 -67.33 67.63
CA ALA A 175 3.53 -66.94 66.47
C ALA A 175 3.67 -68.09 65.45
N ALA A 176 3.94 -69.31 65.90
CA ALA A 176 4.02 -70.49 65.04
C ALA A 176 2.67 -70.84 64.38
N ALA A 177 1.56 -70.73 65.12
CA ALA A 177 0.22 -70.99 64.57
C ALA A 177 -0.21 -69.93 63.53
N LEU A 178 0.07 -68.65 63.77
CA LEU A 178 -0.19 -67.59 62.79
C LEU A 178 0.66 -67.74 61.53
N ALA A 179 1.93 -68.18 61.66
CA ALA A 179 2.80 -68.42 60.51
C ALA A 179 2.28 -69.57 59.63
N ASN A 180 1.78 -70.65 60.23
CA ASN A 180 1.16 -71.76 59.51
C ASN A 180 -0.18 -71.38 58.84
N ALA A 181 -0.92 -70.40 59.37
CA ALA A 181 -2.16 -69.90 58.78
C ALA A 181 -1.95 -68.89 57.63
N LYS A 182 -0.73 -68.35 57.50
CA LYS A 182 -0.33 -67.43 56.41
C LYS A 182 0.26 -68.14 55.18
N ALA A 183 0.67 -69.40 55.32
CA ALA A 183 1.15 -70.25 54.22
C ALA A 183 -0.01 -70.72 53.34
#